data_AF-A0A9W6AGX9-F1
#
_entry.id   AF-A0A9W6AGX9-F1
#
_cell.length_a   1.000
_cell.length_b   1.000
_cell.length_c   1.000
_cell.angle_alpha   90.00
_cell.angle_beta   90.00
_cell.angle_gamma   90.00
#
_symmetry.space_group_name_H-M   'P 1'
#
loop_
_entity.id
_entity.type
_entity.pdbx_description
1 polymer ?
#
loop_
_entity_poly.entity_id
_entity_poly.type
_entity_poly.pdbx_seq_one_letter_code
_entity_poly.pdbx_strand_id
1 'polypeptide(L)'
;MDPFRSEKETPITDLEYQLNFLGVTAVERANFLAESHPSEVVLRCSKNILNSVQRMSRFPDMRLTPVDVVCAKYAAIWSSLLLSDLARPTDVRHNLLWLMELFATEFPSDIHLIEQYVAPLLHGMPEYEHILESLHVMRAADEIPKQVKRRSSQRREVKYRVGQVFRHRRYDYRAIITGWDTECGAGEQWMRRMGIDRLQGGRHQSFYHVL
;
A
#
# COMPACT_ATOMS: atom_id res chain seq x y z
N MET A 1 10.13 -23.65 19.47
CA MET A 1 8.74 -23.44 19.93
C MET A 1 7.80 -23.87 18.81
N ASP A 2 6.71 -24.56 19.16
CA ASP A 2 5.63 -24.88 18.22
C ASP A 2 4.51 -23.83 18.39
N PRO A 3 4.41 -22.84 17.49
CA PRO A 3 3.47 -21.73 17.64
C PRO A 3 2.00 -22.16 17.63
N PHE A 4 1.69 -23.41 17.28
CA PHE A 4 0.33 -23.95 17.28
C PHE A 4 0.03 -24.88 18.46
N ARG A 5 1.04 -25.35 19.19
CA ARG A 5 0.85 -26.39 20.22
C ARG A 5 1.54 -26.10 21.55
N SER A 6 2.65 -25.37 21.57
CA SER A 6 3.45 -25.21 22.79
C SER A 6 4.38 -24.00 22.75
N GLU A 7 4.36 -23.23 23.85
CA GLU A 7 5.32 -22.17 24.13
C GLU A 7 6.69 -22.69 24.58
N LYS A 8 6.83 -24.00 24.82
CA LYS A 8 8.14 -24.60 25.13
C LYS A 8 8.93 -24.87 23.86
N GLU A 9 10.26 -24.86 23.99
CA GLU A 9 11.13 -25.31 22.92
C GLU A 9 10.80 -26.76 22.55
N THR A 10 10.74 -27.04 21.24
CA THR A 10 10.42 -28.36 20.72
C THR A 10 11.70 -29.18 20.75
N PRO A 11 11.75 -30.32 21.46
CA PRO A 11 12.94 -31.17 21.50
C PRO A 11 13.35 -31.63 20.10
N ILE A 12 14.66 -31.69 19.83
CA ILE A 12 15.17 -32.13 18.53
C ILE A 12 14.71 -33.56 18.19
N THR A 13 14.56 -34.42 19.19
CA THR A 13 14.07 -35.80 19.04
C THR A 13 12.68 -35.87 18.43
N ASP A 14 11.82 -34.90 18.75
CA ASP A 14 10.45 -34.84 18.24
C ASP A 14 10.47 -34.44 16.76
N LEU A 15 11.36 -33.51 16.39
CA LEU A 15 11.56 -33.09 15.00
C LEU A 15 12.14 -34.24 14.16
N GLU A 16 13.12 -34.97 14.69
CA GLU A 16 13.68 -36.16 14.04
C GLU A 16 12.63 -37.25 13.82
N TYR A 17 11.77 -37.49 14.83
CA TYR A 17 10.67 -38.44 14.70
C TYR A 17 9.68 -38.02 13.60
N GLN A 18 9.33 -36.73 13.53
CA GLN A 18 8.46 -36.20 12.48
C GLN A 18 9.09 -36.33 11.08
N LEU A 19 10.37 -36.01 10.93
CA LEU A 19 11.10 -36.16 9.66
C LEU A 19 11.16 -37.62 9.22
N ASN A 20 11.39 -38.55 10.15
CA ASN A 20 11.35 -39.99 9.88
C ASN A 20 9.96 -40.45 9.43
N PHE A 21 8.92 -39.98 10.11
CA PHE A 21 7.54 -40.29 9.74
C PHE A 21 7.19 -39.78 8.32
N LEU A 22 7.75 -38.64 7.92
CA LEU A 22 7.60 -38.07 6.58
C LEU A 22 8.49 -38.74 5.52
N GLY A 23 9.29 -39.75 5.88
CA GLY A 23 10.13 -40.50 4.94
C GLY A 23 11.43 -39.81 4.54
N VAL A 24 11.87 -38.79 5.29
CA VAL A 24 13.10 -38.04 5.01
C VAL A 24 14.34 -38.88 5.31
N THR A 25 15.30 -38.92 4.39
CA THR A 25 16.53 -39.70 4.55
C THR A 25 17.44 -39.10 5.63
N ALA A 26 18.37 -39.91 6.16
CA ALA A 26 19.33 -39.42 7.16
C ALA A 26 20.21 -38.27 6.65
N VAL A 27 20.54 -38.27 5.35
CA VAL A 27 21.34 -37.21 4.71
C VAL A 27 20.54 -35.91 4.61
N GLU A 28 19.28 -35.98 4.18
CA GLU A 28 18.41 -34.81 4.07
C GLU A 28 18.04 -34.24 5.44
N ARG A 29 17.92 -35.09 6.46
CA ARG A 29 17.58 -34.68 7.83
C ARG A 29 18.54 -33.65 8.41
N ALA A 30 19.83 -33.80 8.13
CA ALA A 30 20.84 -32.82 8.56
C ALA A 30 20.55 -31.43 8.00
N ASN A 31 20.06 -31.35 6.75
CA ASN A 31 19.69 -30.08 6.12
C ASN A 31 18.40 -29.51 6.74
N PHE A 32 17.40 -30.34 7.03
CA PHE A 32 16.14 -29.88 7.64
C PHE A 32 16.29 -29.39 9.09
N LEU A 33 17.28 -29.92 9.81
CA LEU A 33 17.58 -29.53 11.20
C LEU A 33 18.67 -28.46 11.31
N ALA A 34 19.25 -28.05 10.19
CA ALA A 34 20.21 -26.96 10.16
C ALA A 34 19.55 -25.63 10.55
N GLU A 35 20.38 -24.65 10.87
CA GLU A 35 19.91 -23.29 11.11
C GLU A 35 19.21 -22.73 9.86
N SER A 36 18.09 -22.04 10.05
CA SER A 36 17.43 -21.33 8.95
C SER A 36 18.14 -20.02 8.67
N HIS A 37 18.38 -19.73 7.40
CA HIS A 37 18.94 -18.44 7.01
C HIS A 37 17.93 -17.30 7.24
N PRO A 38 18.40 -16.07 7.52
CA PRO A 38 17.50 -14.92 7.69
C PRO A 38 16.52 -14.72 6.53
N SER A 39 16.95 -14.94 5.28
CA SER A 39 16.10 -14.85 4.09
C SER A 39 14.95 -15.85 4.11
N GLU A 40 15.20 -17.09 4.52
CA GLU A 40 14.19 -18.14 4.63
C GLU A 40 13.16 -17.81 5.70
N VAL A 41 13.62 -17.27 6.84
CA VAL A 41 12.73 -16.81 7.91
C VAL A 41 11.83 -15.68 7.41
N VAL A 42 12.39 -14.69 6.69
CA VAL A 42 11.61 -13.57 6.12
C VAL A 42 10.61 -14.06 5.09
N LEU A 43 10.99 -14.95 4.17
CA LEU A 43 10.10 -15.55 3.18
C LEU A 43 8.98 -16.38 3.81
N ARG A 44 9.27 -17.08 4.92
CA ARG A 44 8.24 -17.82 5.65
C ARG A 44 7.26 -16.85 6.32
N CYS A 45 7.76 -15.77 6.93
CA CYS A 45 6.92 -14.72 7.51
C CYS A 45 6.05 -14.04 6.46
N SER A 46 6.59 -13.72 5.28
CA SER A 46 5.82 -13.09 4.20
C SER A 46 4.67 -13.99 3.73
N LYS A 47 4.94 -15.29 3.52
CA LYS A 47 3.91 -16.28 3.18
C LYS A 47 2.84 -16.40 4.25
N ASN A 48 3.22 -16.39 5.54
CA ASN A 48 2.28 -16.43 6.65
C ASN A 48 1.36 -15.19 6.66
N ILE A 49 1.90 -14.00 6.40
CA ILE A 49 1.12 -12.76 6.28
C ILE A 49 0.15 -12.88 5.11
N LEU A 50 0.61 -13.25 3.91
CA LEU A 50 -0.26 -13.37 2.72
C LEU A 50 -1.39 -14.37 2.93
N ASN A 51 -1.09 -15.53 3.51
CA ASN A 51 -2.09 -16.54 3.84
C ASN A 51 -3.11 -16.03 4.87
N SER A 52 -2.66 -15.23 5.85
CA SER A 52 -3.54 -14.65 6.87
C SER A 52 -4.46 -13.59 6.27
N VAL A 53 -3.92 -12.70 5.43
CA VAL A 53 -4.70 -11.68 4.70
C VAL A 53 -5.77 -12.34 3.81
N GLN A 54 -5.41 -13.38 3.05
CA GLN A 54 -6.37 -14.12 2.24
C GLN A 54 -7.48 -14.79 3.06
N ARG A 55 -7.15 -15.30 4.26
CA ARG A 55 -8.14 -15.88 5.17
C ARG A 55 -9.07 -14.81 5.75
N MET A 56 -8.57 -13.62 6.09
CA MET A 56 -9.40 -12.51 6.57
C MET A 56 -10.45 -12.09 5.55
N SER A 57 -10.09 -12.03 4.26
CA SER A 57 -11.07 -11.75 3.19
C SER A 57 -12.18 -12.80 3.10
N ARG A 58 -11.94 -14.04 3.54
CA ARG A 58 -12.92 -15.13 3.55
C ARG A 58 -13.76 -15.18 4.84
N PHE A 59 -13.25 -14.63 5.94
CA PHE A 59 -13.89 -14.67 7.26
C PHE A 59 -13.87 -13.28 7.92
N PRO A 60 -14.70 -12.33 7.43
CA PRO A 60 -14.69 -10.94 7.89
C PRO A 60 -15.11 -10.75 9.36
N ASP A 61 -15.79 -11.72 9.97
CA ASP A 61 -16.23 -11.68 11.37
C ASP A 61 -15.11 -11.96 12.40
N MET A 62 -13.91 -12.30 11.94
CA MET A 62 -12.78 -12.59 12.83
C MET A 62 -12.18 -11.27 13.37
N ARG A 63 -12.58 -10.89 14.58
CA ARG A 63 -12.03 -9.72 15.28
C ARG A 63 -10.56 -9.94 15.66
N LEU A 64 -9.65 -9.46 14.82
CA LEU A 64 -8.24 -9.33 15.13
C LEU A 64 -7.95 -7.93 15.69
N THR A 65 -6.80 -7.77 16.33
CA THR A 65 -6.18 -6.45 16.56
C THR A 65 -6.22 -5.62 15.28
N PRO A 66 -6.38 -4.29 15.34
CA PRO A 66 -6.42 -3.44 14.16
C PRO A 66 -5.06 -3.49 13.45
N VAL A 67 -4.93 -4.40 12.49
CA VAL A 67 -3.78 -4.54 11.60
C VAL A 67 -4.14 -3.86 10.31
N ASP A 68 -3.24 -3.01 9.82
CA ASP A 68 -3.34 -2.47 8.47
C ASP A 68 -3.04 -3.58 7.46
N VAL A 69 -4.12 -4.15 6.92
CA VAL A 69 -4.07 -5.27 5.98
C VAL A 69 -3.37 -4.89 4.68
N VAL A 70 -3.54 -3.64 4.23
CA VAL A 70 -2.96 -3.14 2.97
C VAL A 70 -1.44 -3.05 3.12
N CYS A 71 -0.97 -2.39 4.18
CA CYS A 71 0.47 -2.30 4.48
C CYS A 71 1.10 -3.68 4.72
N ALA A 72 0.41 -4.56 5.47
CA ALA A 72 0.92 -5.91 5.74
C ALA A 72 1.06 -6.74 4.46
N LYS A 73 0.05 -6.70 3.58
CA LYS A 73 0.10 -7.37 2.26
C LYS A 73 1.23 -6.80 1.41
N TYR A 74 1.36 -5.47 1.36
CA TYR A 74 2.39 -4.79 0.57
C TYR A 74 3.81 -5.18 1.02
N ALA A 75 4.10 -5.12 2.32
CA ALA A 75 5.38 -5.51 2.88
C ALA A 75 5.72 -6.99 2.63
N ALA A 76 4.72 -7.88 2.70
CA ALA A 76 4.90 -9.29 2.45
C ALA A 76 5.19 -9.59 0.96
N ILE A 77 4.54 -8.89 0.03
CA ILE A 77 4.82 -9.03 -1.41
C ILE A 77 6.23 -8.56 -1.73
N TRP A 78 6.65 -7.39 -1.22
CA TRP A 78 8.02 -6.89 -1.37
C TRP A 78 9.05 -7.90 -0.87
N SER A 79 8.87 -8.38 0.37
CA SER A 79 9.77 -9.36 0.97
C SER A 79 9.83 -10.66 0.16
N SER A 80 8.70 -11.09 -0.39
CA SER A 80 8.64 -12.28 -1.24
C SER A 80 9.36 -12.06 -2.57
N LEU A 81 9.14 -10.94 -3.25
CA LEU A 81 9.78 -10.66 -4.55
C LEU A 81 11.29 -10.49 -4.44
N LEU A 82 11.77 -9.76 -3.43
CA LEU A 82 13.19 -9.45 -3.28
C LEU A 82 14.04 -10.65 -2.84
N LEU A 83 13.44 -11.61 -2.13
CA LEU A 83 14.17 -12.73 -1.54
C LEU A 83 13.83 -14.08 -2.18
N SER A 84 12.81 -14.16 -3.04
CA SER A 84 12.47 -15.43 -3.71
C SER A 84 13.52 -15.80 -4.74
N ASP A 85 13.72 -17.11 -4.87
CA ASP A 85 14.48 -17.66 -5.97
C ASP A 85 13.71 -17.43 -7.30
N LEU A 86 14.31 -16.64 -8.18
CA LEU A 86 13.78 -16.31 -9.50
C LEU A 86 13.62 -17.56 -10.40
N ALA A 87 14.18 -18.71 -10.00
CA ALA A 87 13.98 -20.00 -10.67
C ALA A 87 12.54 -20.55 -10.59
N ARG A 88 11.62 -19.89 -9.86
CA ARG A 88 10.17 -20.24 -9.79
C ARG A 88 9.30 -19.12 -10.40
N PRO A 89 9.12 -19.07 -11.74
CA PRO A 89 8.56 -17.92 -12.44
C PRO A 89 7.09 -17.60 -12.09
N THR A 90 6.31 -18.61 -11.70
CA THR A 90 4.87 -18.45 -11.44
C THR A 90 4.58 -17.67 -10.17
N ASP A 91 5.34 -17.92 -9.10
CA ASP A 91 5.19 -17.21 -7.82
C ASP A 91 5.59 -15.73 -7.96
N VAL A 92 6.64 -15.47 -8.75
CA VAL A 92 7.11 -14.12 -9.07
C VAL A 92 6.04 -13.34 -9.83
N ARG A 93 5.45 -13.92 -10.89
CA ARG A 93 4.42 -13.24 -11.69
C ARG A 93 3.20 -12.85 -10.87
N HIS A 94 2.71 -13.75 -10.01
CA HIS A 94 1.51 -13.47 -9.21
C HIS A 94 1.76 -12.34 -8.20
N ASN A 95 2.91 -12.38 -7.53
CA ASN A 95 3.31 -11.33 -6.59
C ASN A 95 3.55 -9.99 -7.30
N LEU A 96 4.10 -10.02 -8.52
CA LEU A 96 4.31 -8.81 -9.32
C LEU A 96 3.00 -8.11 -9.67
N LEU A 97 1.98 -8.86 -10.11
CA LEU A 97 0.67 -8.29 -10.44
C LEU A 97 0.06 -7.58 -9.23
N TRP A 98 0.08 -8.22 -8.06
CA TRP A 98 -0.43 -7.60 -6.83
C TRP A 98 0.42 -6.45 -6.32
N LEU A 99 1.74 -6.49 -6.53
CA LEU A 99 2.62 -5.37 -6.20
C LEU A 99 2.23 -4.15 -7.03
N MET A 100 2.10 -4.31 -8.34
CA MET A 100 1.80 -3.20 -9.26
C MET A 100 0.41 -2.62 -9.00
N GLU A 101 -0.57 -3.46 -8.66
CA GLU A 101 -1.91 -3.01 -8.24
C GLU A 101 -1.82 -2.13 -6.98
N LEU A 102 -1.22 -2.63 -5.90
CA LEU A 102 -1.09 -1.88 -4.64
C LEU A 102 -0.24 -0.63 -4.80
N PHE A 103 0.82 -0.70 -5.60
CA PHE A 103 1.66 0.46 -5.91
C PHE A 103 0.85 1.55 -6.61
N ALA A 104 0.07 1.20 -7.63
CA ALA A 104 -0.71 2.18 -8.39
C ALA A 104 -1.85 2.81 -7.56
N THR A 105 -2.46 2.06 -6.64
CA THR A 105 -3.64 2.52 -5.90
C THR A 105 -3.35 3.10 -4.52
N GLU A 106 -2.40 2.51 -3.78
CA GLU A 106 -2.18 2.83 -2.36
C GLU A 106 -0.81 3.47 -2.10
N PHE A 107 0.22 3.11 -2.88
CA PHE A 107 1.61 3.52 -2.63
C PHE A 107 2.30 4.18 -3.85
N PRO A 108 1.68 5.12 -4.57
CA PRO A 108 2.26 5.66 -5.82
C PRO A 108 3.57 6.42 -5.59
N SER A 109 3.83 6.90 -4.37
CA SER A 109 5.08 7.57 -3.99
C SER A 109 6.30 6.65 -3.97
N ASP A 110 6.10 5.34 -3.97
CA ASP A 110 7.18 4.34 -3.93
C ASP A 110 7.76 4.04 -5.32
N ILE A 111 7.44 4.85 -6.32
CA ILE A 111 7.85 4.68 -7.73
C ILE A 111 9.37 4.45 -7.87
N HIS A 112 10.17 5.19 -7.10
CA HIS A 112 11.61 5.04 -7.12
C HIS A 112 12.08 3.66 -6.64
N LEU A 113 11.39 3.09 -5.65
CA LEU A 113 11.70 1.75 -5.14
C LEU A 113 11.38 0.69 -6.20
N ILE A 114 10.26 0.85 -6.92
CA ILE A 114 9.89 -0.05 -8.02
C ILE A 114 10.94 0.00 -9.13
N GLU A 115 11.34 1.20 -9.56
CA GLU A 115 12.39 1.40 -10.58
C GLU A 115 13.72 0.78 -10.15
N GLN A 116 14.13 0.96 -8.90
CA GLN A 116 15.44 0.53 -8.42
C GLN A 116 15.52 -0.97 -8.15
N TYR A 117 14.47 -1.57 -7.57
CA TYR A 117 14.55 -2.93 -7.03
C TYR A 117 13.68 -3.94 -7.75
N VAL A 118 12.61 -3.52 -8.43
CA VAL A 118 11.69 -4.45 -9.11
C VAL A 118 11.99 -4.50 -10.60
N ALA A 119 12.11 -3.36 -11.27
CA ALA A 119 12.34 -3.32 -12.71
C ALA A 119 13.57 -4.16 -13.15
N PRO A 120 14.72 -4.14 -12.45
CA PRO A 120 15.86 -4.98 -12.83
C PRO A 120 15.58 -6.49 -12.76
N LEU A 121 14.71 -6.92 -11.84
CA LEU A 121 14.34 -8.34 -11.70
C LEU A 121 13.51 -8.86 -12.87
N LEU A 122 12.89 -7.95 -13.63
CA LEU A 122 12.01 -8.26 -14.74
C LEU A 122 12.75 -8.28 -16.08
N HIS A 123 14.05 -7.98 -16.11
CA HIS A 123 14.82 -7.97 -17.35
C HIS A 123 14.71 -9.31 -18.08
N GLY A 124 14.25 -9.28 -19.34
CA GLY A 124 14.02 -10.47 -20.16
C GLY A 124 12.65 -11.14 -19.95
N MET A 125 11.80 -10.63 -19.06
CA MET A 125 10.41 -11.05 -18.93
C MET A 125 9.49 -10.24 -19.89
N PRO A 126 8.40 -10.84 -20.40
CA PRO A 126 7.43 -10.14 -21.24
C PRO A 126 6.82 -8.87 -20.60
N GLU A 127 6.71 -8.86 -19.28
CA GLU A 127 6.09 -7.80 -18.50
C GLU A 127 6.98 -6.54 -18.39
N TYR A 128 8.27 -6.63 -18.71
CA TYR A 128 9.27 -5.58 -18.47
C TYR A 128 8.91 -4.25 -19.15
N GLU A 129 8.71 -4.26 -20.47
CA GLU A 129 8.44 -3.06 -21.25
C GLU A 129 7.16 -2.36 -20.80
N HIS A 130 6.11 -3.14 -20.53
CA HIS A 130 4.83 -2.59 -20.08
C HIS A 130 4.93 -1.90 -18.71
N ILE A 131 5.72 -2.49 -17.80
CA ILE A 131 5.95 -1.90 -16.47
C ILE A 131 6.79 -0.63 -16.59
N LEU A 132 7.84 -0.62 -17.42
CA LEU A 132 8.63 0.60 -17.66
C LEU A 132 7.79 1.73 -18.26
N GLU A 133 6.92 1.43 -19.22
CA GLU A 133 6.00 2.42 -19.78
C GLU A 133 5.06 2.99 -18.71
N SER A 134 4.50 2.13 -17.86
CA SER A 134 3.63 2.54 -16.75
C SER A 134 4.37 3.47 -15.76
N LEU A 135 5.61 3.13 -15.39
CA LEU A 135 6.45 3.95 -14.53
C LEU A 135 6.79 5.29 -15.19
N HIS A 136 7.09 5.30 -16.49
CA HIS A 136 7.37 6.53 -17.22
C HIS A 136 6.15 7.47 -17.24
N VAL A 137 4.94 6.95 -17.47
CA VAL A 137 3.71 7.74 -17.42
C VAL A 137 3.49 8.35 -16.03
N MET A 138 3.74 7.58 -14.96
CA MET A 138 3.61 8.08 -13.59
C MET A 138 4.65 9.18 -13.30
N ARG A 139 5.90 9.01 -13.71
CA ARG A 139 6.95 10.05 -13.61
C ARG A 139 6.60 11.31 -14.38
N ALA A 140 6.14 11.16 -15.62
CA ALA A 140 5.74 12.28 -16.45
C ALA A 140 4.60 13.07 -15.80
N ALA A 141 3.63 12.40 -15.16
CA ALA A 141 2.57 13.06 -14.41
C ALA A 141 3.09 13.83 -13.19
N ASP A 142 4.07 13.29 -12.46
CA ASP A 142 4.72 13.95 -11.33
C ASP A 142 5.58 15.16 -11.75
N GLU A 143 6.18 15.11 -12.95
CA GLU A 143 6.96 16.19 -13.53
C GLU A 143 6.11 17.37 -14.00
N ILE A 144 4.79 17.19 -14.19
CA ILE A 144 3.88 18.28 -14.57
C ILE A 144 3.98 19.38 -13.52
N PRO A 145 4.48 20.59 -13.87
CA PRO A 145 4.65 21.65 -12.91
C PRO A 145 3.30 22.04 -12.32
N LYS A 146 3.12 21.84 -11.02
CA LYS A 146 1.92 22.29 -10.32
C LYS A 146 1.86 23.81 -10.39
N GLN A 147 0.72 24.34 -10.84
CA GLN A 147 0.52 25.77 -10.96
C GLN A 147 0.68 26.42 -9.58
N VAL A 148 1.69 27.29 -9.42
CA VAL A 148 1.98 27.92 -8.14
C VAL A 148 0.95 29.02 -7.86
N LYS A 149 -0.08 28.70 -7.07
CA LYS A 149 -1.04 29.68 -6.55
C LYS A 149 -0.41 30.46 -5.38
N ARG A 150 0.07 31.68 -5.65
CA ARG A 150 0.62 32.56 -4.60
C ARG A 150 -0.50 33.23 -3.81
N ARG A 151 -0.32 33.32 -2.48
CA ARG A 151 -1.31 33.94 -1.56
C ARG A 151 -1.57 35.44 -1.79
N SER A 152 -0.75 36.12 -2.59
CA SER A 152 -0.80 37.59 -2.75
C SER A 152 -1.63 38.07 -3.95
N SER A 153 -1.90 37.24 -4.95
CA SER A 153 -2.48 37.70 -6.22
C SER A 153 -3.99 37.98 -6.16
N GLN A 154 -4.73 37.40 -5.20
CA GLN A 154 -6.20 37.48 -5.15
C GLN A 154 -6.75 37.55 -3.72
N ARG A 155 -6.21 38.45 -2.89
CA ARG A 155 -6.67 38.62 -1.50
C ARG A 155 -8.08 39.22 -1.32
N ARG A 156 -8.79 39.57 -2.39
CA ARG A 156 -9.90 40.51 -2.27
C ARG A 156 -11.04 40.00 -1.37
N GLU A 157 -11.24 38.69 -1.19
CA GLU A 157 -12.37 38.16 -0.40
C GLU A 157 -12.09 36.93 0.49
N VAL A 158 -10.81 36.56 0.71
CA VAL A 158 -10.47 35.39 1.55
C VAL A 158 -10.51 35.77 3.03
N LYS A 159 -11.56 35.32 3.73
CA LYS A 159 -11.86 35.66 5.14
C LYS A 159 -11.07 34.84 6.17
N TYR A 160 -10.77 33.57 5.90
CA TYR A 160 -10.16 32.64 6.85
C TYR A 160 -8.79 32.15 6.37
N ARG A 161 -7.97 31.62 7.29
CA ARG A 161 -6.58 31.25 7.03
C ARG A 161 -6.36 29.75 7.10
N VAL A 162 -5.38 29.25 6.33
CA VAL A 162 -4.85 27.89 6.50
C VAL A 162 -4.35 27.70 7.93
N GLY A 163 -4.69 26.56 8.52
CA GLY A 163 -4.41 26.21 9.92
C GLY A 163 -5.52 26.60 10.90
N GLN A 164 -6.54 27.36 10.46
CA GLN A 164 -7.65 27.74 11.33
C GLN A 164 -8.61 26.56 11.52
N VAL A 165 -8.88 26.23 12.79
CA VAL A 165 -9.89 25.24 13.18
C VAL A 165 -11.26 25.91 13.22
N PHE A 166 -12.29 25.25 12.71
CA PHE A 166 -13.67 25.73 12.73
C PHE A 166 -14.68 24.58 12.98
N ARG A 167 -15.93 24.94 13.22
CA ARG A 167 -17.07 24.01 13.30
C ARG A 167 -18.04 24.26 12.14
N HIS A 168 -18.38 23.22 11.37
CA HIS A 168 -19.22 23.36 10.18
C HIS A 168 -20.66 23.72 10.56
N ARG A 169 -21.15 24.90 10.15
CA ARG A 169 -22.45 25.44 10.59
C ARG A 169 -23.65 24.51 10.37
N ARG A 170 -23.67 23.69 9.30
CA ARG A 170 -24.78 22.80 8.96
C ARG A 170 -24.65 21.37 9.51
N TYR A 171 -23.42 20.88 9.66
CA TYR A 171 -23.14 19.45 9.89
C TYR A 171 -22.39 19.20 11.20
N ASP A 172 -22.01 20.27 11.89
CA ASP A 172 -21.43 20.27 13.22
C ASP A 172 -20.11 19.54 13.45
N TYR A 173 -19.43 19.11 12.38
CA TYR A 173 -18.08 18.55 12.50
C TYR A 173 -17.04 19.66 12.74
N ARG A 174 -15.94 19.29 13.41
CA ARG A 174 -14.74 20.12 13.55
C ARG A 174 -13.77 19.76 12.43
N ALA A 175 -13.16 20.78 11.83
CA ALA A 175 -12.16 20.60 10.78
C ALA A 175 -11.14 21.74 10.79
N ILE A 176 -10.02 21.52 10.12
CA ILE A 176 -8.95 22.50 9.94
C ILE A 176 -8.86 22.91 8.47
N ILE A 177 -8.66 24.21 8.21
CA ILE A 177 -8.50 24.71 6.84
C ILE A 177 -7.09 24.36 6.32
N THR A 178 -7.02 23.66 5.19
CA THR A 178 -5.76 23.24 4.54
C THR A 178 -5.44 24.07 3.28
N GLY A 179 -6.44 24.75 2.71
CA GLY A 179 -6.27 25.66 1.56
C GLY A 179 -7.55 26.40 1.20
N TRP A 180 -7.52 27.16 0.11
CA TRP A 180 -8.71 27.80 -0.46
C TRP A 180 -8.59 28.00 -1.97
N ASP A 181 -9.74 28.06 -2.63
CA ASP A 181 -9.92 28.59 -3.98
C ASP A 181 -10.73 29.89 -3.92
N THR A 182 -10.42 30.84 -4.81
CA THR A 182 -11.11 32.14 -4.86
C THR A 182 -12.49 32.06 -5.51
N GLU A 183 -12.75 30.98 -6.23
CA GLU A 183 -14.00 30.68 -6.90
C GLU A 183 -14.21 29.15 -6.96
N CYS A 184 -15.43 28.71 -7.26
CA CYS A 184 -15.74 27.29 -7.39
C CYS A 184 -15.22 26.75 -8.74
N GLY A 185 -14.13 25.98 -8.70
CA GLY A 185 -13.59 25.29 -9.88
C GLY A 185 -14.21 23.92 -10.19
N ALA A 186 -15.33 23.56 -9.55
CA ALA A 186 -15.97 22.26 -9.76
C ALA A 186 -16.74 22.23 -11.09
N GLY A 187 -17.02 21.03 -11.62
CA GLY A 187 -17.80 20.88 -12.85
C GLY A 187 -19.26 21.36 -12.72
N GLU A 188 -19.84 21.86 -13.81
CA GLU A 188 -21.20 22.42 -13.88
C GLU A 188 -22.29 21.54 -13.25
N GLN A 189 -22.27 20.24 -13.54
CA GLN A 189 -23.26 19.31 -13.01
C GLN A 189 -23.18 19.22 -11.47
N TRP A 190 -21.98 19.23 -10.92
CA TRP A 190 -21.75 19.19 -9.47
C TRP A 190 -22.19 20.51 -8.83
N MET A 191 -21.84 21.65 -9.43
CA MET A 191 -22.25 22.97 -8.93
C MET A 191 -23.77 23.12 -8.86
N ARG A 192 -24.50 22.65 -9.89
CA ARG A 192 -25.97 22.62 -9.88
C ARG A 192 -26.52 21.72 -8.77
N ARG A 193 -25.97 20.52 -8.61
CA ARG A 193 -26.42 19.56 -7.58
C ARG A 193 -26.21 20.10 -6.17
N MET A 194 -25.09 20.77 -5.93
CA MET A 194 -24.74 21.35 -4.63
C MET A 194 -25.36 22.74 -4.41
N GLY A 195 -26.06 23.29 -5.41
CA GLY A 195 -26.72 24.58 -5.34
C GLY A 195 -25.76 25.75 -5.15
N ILE A 196 -24.54 25.67 -5.71
CA ILE A 196 -23.50 26.69 -5.53
C ILE A 196 -23.98 28.07 -5.98
N ASP A 197 -24.71 28.13 -7.09
CA ASP A 197 -25.27 29.37 -7.64
C ASP A 197 -26.32 30.04 -6.74
N ARG A 198 -26.88 29.30 -5.77
CA ARG A 198 -27.88 29.81 -4.83
C ARG A 198 -27.26 30.40 -3.56
N LEU A 199 -25.94 30.28 -3.39
CA LEU A 199 -25.22 30.88 -2.28
C LEU A 199 -25.12 32.40 -2.46
N GLN A 200 -24.97 33.13 -1.35
CA GLN A 200 -24.94 34.60 -1.35
C GLN A 200 -23.87 35.19 -2.29
N GLY A 201 -22.69 34.55 -2.39
CA GLY A 201 -21.63 34.93 -3.32
C GLY A 201 -21.52 34.03 -4.56
N GLY A 202 -22.49 33.13 -4.76
CA GLY A 202 -22.52 32.18 -5.87
C GLY A 202 -21.20 31.40 -6.02
N ARG A 203 -20.72 31.32 -7.26
CA ARG A 203 -19.44 30.67 -7.63
C ARG A 203 -18.22 31.54 -7.38
N HIS A 204 -18.38 32.85 -7.29
CA HIS A 204 -17.27 33.82 -7.23
C HIS A 204 -16.89 34.19 -5.79
N GLN A 205 -17.23 33.35 -4.81
CA GLN A 205 -16.80 33.48 -3.43
C GLN A 205 -15.68 32.49 -3.11
N SER A 206 -14.98 32.71 -2.00
CA SER A 206 -13.93 31.79 -1.56
C SER A 206 -14.48 30.46 -1.03
N PHE A 207 -13.92 29.35 -1.51
CA PHE A 207 -14.18 27.99 -1.04
C PHE A 207 -12.94 27.47 -0.30
N TYR A 208 -13.13 26.78 0.83
CA TYR A 208 -12.04 26.31 1.67
C TYR A 208 -11.90 24.78 1.59
N HIS A 209 -10.66 24.30 1.46
CA HIS A 209 -10.32 22.89 1.61
C HIS A 209 -10.09 22.59 3.09
N VAL A 210 -10.62 21.46 3.57
CA VAL A 210 -10.64 21.13 4.99
C VAL A 210 -10.35 19.65 5.22
N LEU A 211 -9.79 19.33 6.40
CA LEU A 211 -9.53 17.97 6.89
C LEU A 211 -10.18 17.78 8.27
#